data_AF-A0A497JGA3-F1
#
_entry.id   AF-A0A497JGA3-F1
#
_cell.length_a   1.000
_cell.length_b   1.000
_cell.length_c   1.000
_cell.angle_alpha   90.00
_cell.angle_beta   90.00
_cell.angle_gamma   90.00
#
_symmetry.space_group_name_H-M   'P 1'
#
loop_
_entity.id
_entity.type
_entity.pdbx_description
1 polymer ?
#
loop_
_entity_poly.entity_id
_entity_poly.type
_entity_poly.pdbx_seq_one_letter_code
_entity_poly.pdbx_strand_id
1 'polypeptide(L)'
;MLIVVSKHNLKLFNEAVKQYKKKLKIQGDALIVLPFKGRQAFFSLAPLSKALHDLGKDVCVLVYSKRSESNLPILERVWQTYERMKQGGISKEEKLLQEFIAAVEKKTKKHEFERIFKKPEIIIKARENGFVVNDKILLQYNDSWFRKFDESKLKETCRKIAKD
;
A
#
# COMPACT_ATOMS: atom_id res chain seq x y z
N MET A 1 11.56 -31.51 -15.07
CA MET A 1 11.61 -30.19 -14.39
C MET A 1 10.84 -29.17 -15.23
N LEU A 2 9.58 -28.87 -14.89
CA LEU A 2 8.77 -27.90 -15.62
C LEU A 2 9.09 -26.49 -15.09
N ILE A 3 9.93 -25.76 -15.82
CA ILE A 3 10.16 -24.33 -15.56
C ILE A 3 8.94 -23.57 -16.08
N VAL A 4 7.99 -23.24 -15.21
CA VAL A 4 6.92 -22.30 -15.53
C VAL A 4 7.53 -20.90 -15.51
N VAL A 5 8.07 -20.45 -16.65
CA VAL A 5 8.53 -19.07 -16.81
C VAL A 5 7.30 -18.18 -16.86
N SER A 6 6.97 -17.57 -15.73
CA SER A 6 6.06 -16.43 -15.69
C SER A 6 6.60 -15.33 -16.61
N LYS A 7 6.00 -15.15 -17.80
CA LYS A 7 6.42 -14.14 -18.78
C LYS A 7 5.91 -12.76 -18.35
N HIS A 8 6.59 -12.15 -17.38
CA HIS A 8 6.41 -10.73 -17.05
C HIS A 8 7.02 -9.85 -18.15
N ASN A 9 6.34 -8.78 -18.54
CA ASN A 9 6.89 -7.82 -19.50
C ASN A 9 7.67 -6.73 -18.76
N LEU A 10 8.98 -6.95 -18.63
CA LEU A 10 9.89 -6.04 -17.90
C LEU A 10 9.91 -4.62 -18.49
N LYS A 11 9.75 -4.48 -19.82
CA LYS A 11 9.69 -3.16 -20.47
C LYS A 11 8.47 -2.37 -19.98
N LEU A 12 7.29 -2.98 -20.01
CA LEU A 12 6.06 -2.35 -19.52
C LEU A 12 6.12 -2.07 -18.02
N PHE A 13 6.72 -2.97 -17.23
CA PHE A 13 6.95 -2.74 -15.80
C PHE A 13 7.80 -1.49 -15.56
N ASN A 14 8.94 -1.38 -16.24
CA ASN A 14 9.84 -0.23 -16.09
C ASN A 14 9.21 1.08 -16.59
N GLU A 15 8.38 1.02 -17.64
CA GLU A 15 7.60 2.17 -18.10
C GLU A 15 6.59 2.61 -17.03
N ALA A 16 5.86 1.67 -16.41
CA ALA A 16 4.94 1.96 -15.32
C ALA A 16 5.66 2.61 -14.12
N VAL A 17 6.82 2.07 -13.71
CA VAL A 17 7.67 2.65 -12.65
C VAL A 17 8.05 4.09 -12.99
N LYS A 18 8.54 4.35 -14.22
CA LYS A 18 8.90 5.70 -14.67
C LYS A 18 7.72 6.66 -14.63
N GLN A 19 6.52 6.22 -15.03
CA GLN A 19 5.31 7.04 -14.99
C GLN A 19 4.93 7.43 -13.55
N TYR A 20 4.97 6.48 -12.62
CA TYR A 20 4.70 6.76 -11.22
C TYR A 20 5.74 7.73 -10.61
N LYS A 21 7.03 7.51 -10.87
CA LYS A 21 8.10 8.41 -10.39
C LYS A 21 7.91 9.86 -10.83
N LYS A 22 7.47 10.08 -12.08
CA LYS A 22 7.22 11.44 -12.59
C LYS A 22 6.13 12.19 -11.82
N LYS A 23 5.11 11.47 -11.35
CA LYS A 23 3.95 12.05 -10.64
C LYS A 23 4.15 12.12 -9.12
N LEU A 24 4.99 11.26 -8.54
CA LEU A 24 5.22 11.15 -7.10
C LEU A 24 6.40 12.01 -6.61
N LYS A 25 6.38 13.30 -6.89
CA LYS A 25 7.37 14.28 -6.36
C LYS A 25 6.99 14.80 -4.97
N ILE A 26 6.64 13.88 -4.06
CA ILE A 26 6.22 14.19 -2.68
C ILE A 26 7.25 13.61 -1.71
N GLN A 27 7.43 14.22 -0.54
CA GLN A 27 8.32 13.74 0.52
C GLN A 27 7.55 12.96 1.60
N GLY A 28 8.26 12.12 2.34
CA GLY A 28 7.72 11.31 3.44
C GLY A 28 7.34 9.89 3.05
N ASP A 29 6.92 9.14 4.05
CA ASP A 29 6.65 7.70 3.95
C ASP A 29 5.24 7.44 3.43
N ALA A 30 5.07 6.31 2.76
CA ALA A 30 3.85 5.99 2.04
C ALA A 30 3.07 4.85 2.68
N LEU A 31 1.80 5.10 2.97
CA LEU A 31 0.80 4.08 3.25
C LEU A 31 -0.07 3.85 2.01
N ILE A 32 -0.03 2.64 1.46
CA ILE A 32 -0.90 2.22 0.37
C ILE A 32 -2.08 1.42 0.92
N VAL A 33 -3.30 1.86 0.63
CA VAL A 33 -4.54 1.23 1.08
C VAL A 33 -5.27 0.67 -0.12
N LEU A 34 -5.50 -0.64 -0.17
CA LEU A 34 -6.20 -1.29 -1.29
C LEU A 34 -7.18 -2.38 -0.85
N PRO A 35 -8.30 -2.55 -1.56
CA PRO A 35 -9.23 -3.64 -1.31
C PRO A 35 -8.65 -4.96 -1.81
N PHE A 36 -8.93 -6.05 -1.08
CA PHE A 36 -8.50 -7.40 -1.43
C PHE A 36 -8.98 -7.85 -2.82
N LYS A 37 -10.16 -7.39 -3.25
CA LYS A 37 -10.76 -7.77 -4.54
C LYS A 37 -10.43 -6.84 -5.72
N GLY A 38 -9.44 -5.94 -5.60
CA GLY A 38 -9.05 -5.03 -6.67
C GLY A 38 -7.93 -5.57 -7.55
N ARG A 39 -8.23 -6.35 -8.59
CA ARG A 39 -7.20 -6.99 -9.45
C ARG A 39 -6.22 -5.98 -10.05
N GLN A 40 -6.73 -4.91 -10.67
CA GLN A 40 -5.89 -3.88 -11.32
C GLN A 40 -5.00 -3.17 -10.30
N ALA A 41 -5.57 -2.81 -9.13
CA ALA A 41 -4.82 -2.22 -8.03
C ALA A 41 -3.72 -3.17 -7.52
N PHE A 42 -4.05 -4.44 -7.33
CA PHE A 42 -3.12 -5.46 -6.85
C PHE A 42 -1.92 -5.63 -7.79
N PHE A 43 -2.16 -5.75 -9.10
CA PHE A 43 -1.06 -5.87 -10.06
C PHE A 43 -0.32 -4.54 -10.32
N SER A 44 -0.98 -3.40 -10.11
CA SER A 44 -0.31 -2.09 -10.17
C SER A 44 0.52 -1.77 -8.92
N LEU A 45 0.35 -2.54 -7.83
CA LEU A 45 1.08 -2.34 -6.58
C LEU A 45 2.59 -2.54 -6.76
N ALA A 46 3.01 -3.54 -7.52
CA ALA A 46 4.43 -3.83 -7.71
C ALA A 46 5.20 -2.67 -8.40
N PRO A 47 4.78 -2.15 -9.56
CA PRO A 47 5.45 -0.99 -10.16
C PRO A 47 5.33 0.28 -9.32
N LEU A 48 4.22 0.48 -8.58
CA LEU A 48 4.07 1.60 -7.66
C LEU A 48 5.04 1.53 -6.48
N SER A 49 5.14 0.37 -5.83
CA SER A 49 6.05 0.12 -4.71
C SER A 49 7.50 0.31 -5.13
N LYS A 50 7.89 -0.22 -6.31
CA LYS A 50 9.23 0.01 -6.85
C LYS A 50 9.49 1.49 -7.13
N ALA A 51 8.52 2.22 -7.66
CA ALA A 51 8.67 3.67 -7.88
C ALA A 51 8.87 4.44 -6.57
N LEU A 52 8.15 4.11 -5.50
CA LEU A 52 8.30 4.72 -4.18
C LEU A 52 9.66 4.40 -3.56
N HIS A 53 10.08 3.13 -3.61
CA HIS A 53 11.39 2.68 -3.15
C HIS A 53 12.53 3.40 -3.89
N ASP A 54 12.45 3.51 -5.22
CA ASP A 54 13.44 4.23 -6.03
C ASP A 54 13.47 5.74 -5.77
N LEU A 55 12.47 6.27 -5.05
CA LEU A 55 12.41 7.64 -4.56
C LEU A 55 12.82 7.75 -3.08
N GLY A 56 13.38 6.69 -2.50
CA GLY A 56 13.88 6.66 -1.12
C GLY A 56 12.79 6.70 -0.06
N LYS A 57 11.60 6.17 -0.35
CA LYS A 57 10.46 6.16 0.59
C LYS A 57 10.24 4.79 1.18
N ASP A 58 9.89 4.75 2.46
CA ASP A 58 9.38 3.54 3.08
C ASP A 58 7.91 3.35 2.73
N VAL A 59 7.52 2.08 2.54
CA VAL A 59 6.20 1.71 2.05
C VAL A 59 5.55 0.73 3.00
N CYS A 60 4.42 1.14 3.57
CA CYS A 60 3.49 0.26 4.25
C CYS A 60 2.29 -0.03 3.35
N VAL A 61 1.81 -1.27 3.36
CA VAL A 61 0.66 -1.69 2.54
C VAL A 61 -0.42 -2.27 3.45
N LEU A 62 -1.62 -1.70 3.38
CA LEU A 62 -2.81 -2.19 4.06
C LEU A 62 -3.79 -2.73 3.03
N VAL A 63 -4.01 -4.05 3.09
CA VAL A 63 -5.02 -4.74 2.27
C VAL A 63 -6.25 -5.03 3.13
N TYR A 64 -7.42 -4.54 2.74
CA TYR A 64 -8.66 -4.73 3.50
C TYR A 64 -9.69 -5.57 2.74
N SER A 65 -10.53 -6.26 3.48
CA SER A 65 -11.70 -6.97 2.95
C SER A 65 -12.97 -6.30 3.48
N LYS A 66 -14.16 -6.70 2.99
CA LYS A 66 -15.44 -6.20 3.53
C LYS A 66 -15.57 -6.39 5.05
N ARG A 67 -14.92 -7.40 5.62
CA ARG A 67 -14.96 -7.67 7.08
C ARG A 67 -14.08 -6.71 7.89
N SER A 68 -13.08 -6.07 7.26
CA SER A 68 -12.13 -5.17 7.91
C SER A 68 -12.23 -3.73 7.39
N GLU A 69 -13.23 -3.43 6.57
CA GLU A 69 -13.46 -2.11 5.99
C GLU A 69 -13.75 -1.04 7.05
N SER A 70 -14.40 -1.43 8.15
CA SER A 70 -14.65 -0.58 9.32
C SER A 70 -13.38 -0.14 10.05
N ASN A 71 -12.24 -0.81 9.85
CA ASN A 71 -10.99 -0.48 10.54
C ASN A 71 -10.31 0.77 9.97
N LEU A 72 -10.55 1.10 8.69
CA LEU A 72 -9.96 2.28 8.07
C LEU A 72 -10.48 3.59 8.68
N PRO A 73 -11.80 3.80 8.84
CA PRO A 73 -12.31 4.95 9.57
C PRO A 73 -11.82 5.04 11.02
N ILE A 74 -11.64 3.90 11.69
CA ILE A 74 -11.11 3.87 13.06
C ILE A 74 -9.67 4.39 13.08
N LEU A 75 -8.83 3.94 12.14
CA LEU A 75 -7.45 4.42 12.02
C LEU A 75 -7.40 5.93 11.73
N GLU A 76 -8.27 6.42 10.84
CA GLU A 76 -8.39 7.86 10.56
C GLU A 76 -8.81 8.65 11.81
N ARG A 77 -9.74 8.12 12.61
CA ARG A 77 -10.14 8.73 13.88
C ARG A 77 -8.99 8.77 14.88
N VAL A 78 -8.18 7.72 14.98
CA VAL A 78 -7.00 7.68 15.85
C VAL A 78 -6.00 8.77 15.46
N TRP A 79 -5.69 8.91 14.16
CA TRP A 79 -4.83 9.98 13.68
C TRP A 79 -5.38 11.37 14.00
N GLN A 80 -6.69 11.60 13.79
CA GLN A 80 -7.32 12.87 14.14
C GLN A 80 -7.25 13.18 15.64
N THR A 81 -7.53 12.20 16.49
CA THR A 81 -7.42 12.34 17.95
C THR A 81 -5.98 12.66 18.35
N TYR A 82 -4.99 12.00 17.74
CA TYR A 82 -3.58 12.28 18.00
C TYR A 82 -3.19 13.70 17.58
N GLU A 83 -3.63 14.19 16.43
CA GLU A 83 -3.35 15.57 16.00
C GLU A 83 -3.99 16.60 16.95
N ARG A 84 -5.24 16.40 17.37
CA ARG A 84 -5.88 17.23 18.40
C ARG A 84 -5.15 17.14 19.73
N MET A 85 -4.72 15.93 20.10
CA MET A 85 -3.64 15.57 21.02
C MET A 85 -2.56 16.66 21.11
N LYS A 86 -1.80 16.73 20.02
CA LYS A 86 -0.62 17.59 19.88
C LYS A 86 -0.96 19.08 19.82
N GLN A 87 -2.18 19.45 19.44
CA GLN A 87 -2.67 20.83 19.44
C GLN A 87 -3.17 21.30 20.82
N GLY A 88 -3.09 20.47 21.85
CA GLY A 88 -3.54 20.80 23.21
C GLY A 88 -5.02 20.52 23.47
N GLY A 89 -5.63 19.62 22.70
CA GLY A 89 -6.99 19.13 22.95
C GLY A 89 -7.13 18.47 24.33
N ILE A 90 -8.29 18.68 24.96
CA ILE A 90 -8.56 18.26 26.35
C ILE A 90 -9.76 17.31 26.48
N SER A 91 -10.25 16.72 25.39
CA SER A 91 -11.33 15.74 25.47
C SER A 91 -10.91 14.49 26.24
N LYS A 92 -11.91 13.69 26.60
CA LYS A 92 -11.68 12.38 27.23
C LYS A 92 -10.84 11.47 26.34
N GLU A 93 -11.10 11.43 25.03
CA GLU A 93 -10.35 10.60 24.09
C GLU A 93 -8.89 11.03 23.97
N GLU A 94 -8.64 12.34 23.91
CA GLU A 94 -7.28 12.90 23.84
C GLU A 94 -6.48 12.58 25.11
N LYS A 95 -7.08 12.76 26.29
CA LYS A 95 -6.45 12.42 27.58
C LYS A 95 -6.14 10.93 27.68
N LEU A 96 -7.09 10.07 27.31
CA LEU A 96 -6.88 8.61 27.34
C LEU A 96 -5.75 8.18 26.40
N LEU A 97 -5.65 8.76 25.22
CA LEU A 97 -4.55 8.49 24.28
C LEU A 97 -3.20 8.94 24.86
N GLN A 98 -3.14 10.13 25.45
CA GLN A 98 -1.93 10.66 26.09
C GLN A 98 -1.48 9.77 27.26
N GLU A 99 -2.40 9.39 28.15
CA GLU A 99 -2.13 8.49 29.28
C GLU A 99 -1.62 7.12 28.81
N PHE A 100 -2.24 6.57 27.76
CA PHE A 100 -1.82 5.30 27.17
C PHE A 100 -0.39 5.37 26.63
N ILE A 101 -0.08 6.41 25.85
CA ILE A 101 1.27 6.62 25.31
C ILE A 101 2.29 6.73 26.46
N ALA A 102 2.00 7.58 27.45
CA ALA A 102 2.89 7.78 28.60
C ALA A 102 3.12 6.49 29.40
N ALA A 103 2.08 5.68 29.61
CA ALA A 103 2.19 4.40 30.30
C ALA A 103 3.08 3.40 29.54
N VAL A 104 2.94 3.33 28.22
CA VAL A 104 3.77 2.43 27.38
C VAL A 104 5.22 2.90 27.34
N GLU A 105 5.48 4.18 27.14
CA GLU A 105 6.85 4.73 27.11
C GLU A 105 7.56 4.57 28.46
N LYS A 106 6.83 4.78 29.58
CA LYS A 106 7.36 4.52 30.92
C LYS A 106 7.79 3.06 31.09
N LYS A 107 7.00 2.12 30.54
CA LYS A 107 7.29 0.69 30.62
C LYS A 107 8.44 0.27 29.71
N THR A 108 8.52 0.81 28.50
CA THR A 108 9.54 0.45 27.50
C THR A 108 10.84 1.23 27.66
N LYS A 109 10.83 2.32 28.44
CA LYS A 109 11.94 3.29 28.58
C LYS A 109 12.39 3.89 27.24
N LYS A 110 11.49 3.94 26.26
CA LYS A 110 11.72 4.51 24.93
C LYS A 110 10.66 5.55 24.62
N HIS A 111 11.08 6.73 24.18
CA HIS A 111 10.21 7.85 23.79
C HIS A 111 9.86 7.85 22.29
N GLU A 112 9.71 6.65 21.73
CA GLU A 112 9.46 6.47 20.31
C GLU A 112 8.07 5.89 20.03
N PHE A 113 7.36 5.43 21.08
CA PHE A 113 6.07 4.78 20.91
C PHE A 113 5.04 5.74 20.33
N GLU A 114 5.08 7.02 20.73
CA GLU A 114 4.21 8.04 20.19
C GLU A 114 4.23 8.11 18.65
N ARG A 115 5.37 7.79 18.01
CA ARG A 115 5.53 7.91 16.55
C ARG A 115 4.53 7.06 15.76
N ILE A 116 4.03 5.95 16.30
CA ILE A 116 3.07 5.08 15.60
C ILE A 116 1.72 5.76 15.35
N PHE A 117 1.40 6.81 16.11
CA PHE A 117 0.14 7.55 15.99
C PHE A 117 0.24 8.71 15.01
N LYS A 118 1.44 9.04 14.52
CA LYS A 118 1.61 10.04 13.48
C LYS A 118 0.99 9.54 12.18
N LYS A 119 0.20 10.40 11.55
CA LYS A 119 -0.35 10.12 10.23
C LYS A 119 0.79 10.08 9.20
N PRO A 120 0.82 9.08 8.28
CA PRO A 120 1.76 9.08 7.17
C PRO A 120 1.62 10.34 6.31
N GLU A 121 2.75 10.87 5.82
CA GLU A 121 2.75 12.05 4.95
C GLU A 121 2.10 11.75 3.59
N ILE A 122 2.23 10.50 3.13
CA ILE A 122 1.65 10.03 1.87
C ILE A 122 0.67 8.89 2.14
N ILE A 123 -0.61 9.12 1.84
CA ILE A 123 -1.65 8.08 1.82
C ILE A 123 -2.10 7.87 0.39
N ILE A 124 -1.98 6.65 -0.09
CA ILE A 124 -2.33 6.24 -1.44
C ILE A 124 -3.52 5.28 -1.37
N LYS A 125 -4.73 5.74 -1.72
CA LYS A 125 -5.95 4.94 -1.67
C LYS A 125 -6.28 4.40 -3.06
N ALA A 126 -6.44 3.08 -3.19
CA ALA A 126 -6.99 2.47 -4.39
C ALA A 126 -8.47 2.83 -4.53
N ARG A 127 -8.85 3.33 -5.71
CA ARG A 127 -10.21 3.65 -6.13
C ARG A 127 -10.56 2.88 -7.41
N GLU A 128 -11.75 3.09 -7.94
CA GLU A 128 -12.20 2.40 -9.16
C GLU A 128 -11.24 2.61 -10.34
N ASN A 129 -10.77 3.84 -10.55
CA ASN A 129 -10.00 4.22 -11.75
C ASN A 129 -8.50 4.47 -11.48
N GLY A 130 -7.97 4.10 -10.32
CA GLY A 130 -6.56 4.29 -10.01
C GLY A 130 -6.27 4.50 -8.53
N PHE A 131 -5.01 4.81 -8.25
CA PHE A 131 -4.56 5.21 -6.93
C PHE A 131 -4.69 6.72 -6.75
N VAL A 132 -5.36 7.13 -5.67
CA VAL A 132 -5.48 8.54 -5.28
C VAL A 132 -4.49 8.82 -4.16
N VAL A 133 -3.57 9.75 -4.39
CA VAL A 133 -2.54 10.18 -3.43
C VAL A 133 -3.03 11.42 -2.70
N ASN A 134 -3.10 11.35 -1.36
CA ASN A 134 -3.56 12.43 -0.47
C ASN A 134 -4.84 13.13 -0.94
N ASP A 135 -5.76 12.37 -1.54
CA ASP A 135 -7.01 12.86 -2.12
C ASP A 135 -6.85 13.96 -3.21
N LYS A 136 -5.66 14.07 -3.83
CA LYS A 136 -5.31 15.13 -4.79
C LYS A 136 -4.85 14.62 -6.16
N ILE A 137 -3.98 13.61 -6.19
CA ILE A 137 -3.33 13.16 -7.42
C ILE A 137 -3.84 11.77 -7.79
N LEU A 138 -4.36 11.63 -9.02
CA LEU A 138 -4.76 10.34 -9.57
C LEU A 138 -3.61 9.70 -10.36
N LEU A 139 -3.18 8.52 -9.91
CA LEU A 139 -2.27 7.63 -10.62
C LEU A 139 -3.07 6.48 -11.24
N GLN A 140 -3.07 6.42 -12.56
CA GLN A 140 -3.74 5.35 -13.29
C GLN A 140 -3.12 3.98 -12.94
N TYR A 141 -3.94 2.94 -13.00
CA TYR A 141 -3.46 1.57 -12.86
C TYR A 141 -2.58 1.19 -14.07
N ASN A 142 -1.49 0.49 -13.78
CA ASN A 142 -0.55 -0.03 -14.76
C ASN A 142 -0.28 -1.51 -14.42
N ASP A 143 -1.20 -2.39 -14.82
CA ASP A 143 -1.15 -3.83 -14.59
C ASP A 143 -0.78 -4.65 -15.85
N SER A 144 -0.64 -3.99 -17.00
CA SER A 144 -0.35 -4.62 -18.31
C SER A 144 1.00 -5.34 -18.37
N TRP A 145 1.91 -5.07 -17.43
CA TRP A 145 3.16 -5.81 -17.28
C TRP A 145 2.95 -7.27 -16.86
N PHE A 146 1.82 -7.56 -16.19
CA PHE A 146 1.45 -8.90 -15.76
C PHE A 146 0.60 -9.58 -16.83
N ARG A 147 1.16 -10.62 -17.46
CA ARG A 147 0.38 -11.52 -18.32
C ARG A 147 -0.26 -12.61 -17.48
N LYS A 148 -1.58 -12.78 -17.62
CA LYS A 148 -2.29 -13.92 -17.03
C LYS A 148 -1.68 -15.21 -17.57
N PHE A 149 -1.45 -16.16 -16.68
CA PHE A 149 -0.99 -17.49 -17.06
C PHE A 149 -1.97 -18.13 -18.05
N ASP A 150 -1.43 -18.67 -19.13
CA ASP A 150 -2.21 -19.35 -20.16
C ASP A 150 -2.21 -20.86 -19.89
N GLU A 151 -3.21 -21.30 -19.12
CA GLU A 151 -3.39 -22.71 -18.76
C GLU A 151 -3.53 -23.61 -19.99
N SER A 152 -4.05 -23.09 -21.11
CA SER A 152 -4.22 -23.86 -22.34
C SER A 152 -2.87 -24.27 -22.92
N LYS A 153 -1.88 -23.37 -22.90
CA LYS A 153 -0.50 -23.65 -23.33
C LYS A 153 0.21 -24.65 -22.42
N LEU A 154 -0.05 -24.60 -21.10
CA LEU A 154 0.48 -25.61 -20.19
C LEU A 154 -0.10 -26.98 -20.52
N LYS A 155 -1.42 -27.07 -20.66
CA LYS A 155 -2.10 -28.33 -21.03
C LYS A 155 -1.60 -28.87 -22.37
N GLU A 156 -1.40 -28.00 -23.37
CA GLU A 156 -0.84 -28.37 -24.66
C GLU A 156 0.61 -28.89 -24.54
N THR A 157 1.44 -28.20 -23.75
CA THR A 157 2.84 -28.61 -23.51
C THR A 157 2.92 -29.95 -22.78
N CYS A 158 2.11 -30.15 -21.74
CA CYS A 158 2.04 -31.43 -21.03
C CYS A 158 1.57 -32.57 -21.94
N ARG A 159 0.62 -32.32 -22.86
CA ARG A 159 0.18 -33.32 -23.84
C ARG A 159 1.25 -33.68 -24.85
N LYS A 160 2.11 -32.73 -25.25
CA LYS A 160 3.23 -32.98 -26.16
C LYS A 160 4.29 -33.85 -25.48
N ILE A 161 4.66 -33.53 -24.24
CA ILE A 161 5.64 -34.30 -23.45
C ILE A 161 5.11 -35.71 -23.11
N ALA A 162 3.82 -35.86 -22.82
CA ALA A 162 3.23 -37.16 -22.47
C ALA A 162 2.99 -38.10 -23.67
N LYS A 163 3.26 -37.64 -24.90
CA LYS A 163 3.17 -38.44 -26.13
C LYS A 163 4.53 -38.93 -26.63
N ASP A 164 5.62 -38.45 -26.05
CA ASP A 164 6.98 -39.00 -26.19
C ASP A 164 7.24 -40.01 -25.06
#